data_AF-A0A7H9KBL6-F1
#
_entry.id   AF-A0A7H9KBL6-F1
#
_cell.length_a   1.000
_cell.length_b   1.000
_cell.length_c   1.000
_cell.angle_alpha   90.00
_cell.angle_beta   90.00
_cell.angle_gamma   90.00
#
_symmetry.space_group_name_H-M   'P 1'
#
loop_
_entity.id
_entity.type
_entity.pdbx_description
1 polymer ?
#
loop_
_entity_poly.entity_id
_entity_poly.type
_entity_poly.pdbx_seq_one_letter_code
_entity_poly.pdbx_strand_id
1 'polypeptide(L)'
;MKKNYHYYGECPKCKNTGKISINEWKEIFHSFHDGKETVKELSHIVSLSIRCNYCNYCSAGSFTYEYDGPSIGENLSIYSDNTGNITDKLLSVLKTIKFDVKIYKENHDLIAQAEKCYEIGVWTAVGMLCRKFIDIRTVELWRKMNIEEICPQKLKQRIDKLFPESDEKHGKAKAYHKAHSVRLDGNTAAHEQETITQEVAKDILEFTKWFHQFTTEEPVRDFGYLEKQH
;
A
#
# COMPACT_ATOMS: atom_id res chain seq x y z
N MET A 1 -25.99 29.24 -8.51
CA MET A 1 -25.93 28.82 -7.08
C MET A 1 -25.53 27.35 -7.07
N LYS A 2 -24.45 26.95 -6.35
CA LYS A 2 -24.21 25.53 -6.08
C LYS A 2 -25.43 25.00 -5.32
N LYS A 3 -26.15 24.03 -5.88
CA LYS A 3 -27.22 23.34 -5.14
C LYS A 3 -26.56 22.59 -3.99
N ASN A 4 -27.03 22.83 -2.76
CA ASN A 4 -26.56 22.11 -1.58
C ASN A 4 -27.34 20.79 -1.49
N TYR A 5 -26.72 19.69 -1.94
CA TYR A 5 -27.33 18.37 -1.85
C TYR A 5 -27.30 17.86 -0.41
N HIS A 6 -28.33 17.10 -0.04
CA HIS A 6 -28.43 16.52 1.29
C HIS A 6 -29.26 15.24 1.27
N TYR A 7 -29.12 14.44 2.32
CA TYR A 7 -30.00 13.31 2.59
C TYR A 7 -30.36 13.25 4.08
N TYR A 8 -31.40 12.49 4.40
CA TYR A 8 -31.79 12.19 5.77
C TYR A 8 -31.23 10.84 6.18
N GLY A 9 -30.44 10.83 7.26
CA GLY A 9 -29.79 9.62 7.74
C GLY A 9 -29.18 9.80 9.12
N GLU A 10 -28.59 8.72 9.63
CA GLU A 10 -27.93 8.71 10.93
C GLU A 10 -26.51 9.30 10.84
N CYS A 11 -26.17 10.20 11.75
CA CYS A 11 -24.81 10.74 11.86
C CYS A 11 -23.82 9.67 12.38
N PRO A 12 -22.69 9.42 11.69
CA PRO A 12 -21.74 8.38 12.11
C PRO A 12 -21.16 8.63 13.50
N LYS A 13 -21.00 9.90 13.92
CA LYS A 13 -20.46 10.29 15.22
C LYS A 13 -21.50 10.37 16.34
N CYS A 14 -22.53 11.20 16.17
CA CYS A 14 -23.47 11.50 17.26
C CYS A 14 -24.73 10.63 17.25
N LYS A 15 -24.89 9.73 16.27
CA LYS A 15 -26.00 8.78 16.15
C LYS A 15 -27.40 9.40 16.04
N ASN A 16 -27.50 10.72 15.91
CA ASN A 16 -28.77 11.39 15.64
C ASN A 16 -29.16 11.22 14.17
N THR A 17 -30.42 10.85 13.95
CA THR A 17 -31.02 10.84 12.61
C THR A 17 -31.47 12.24 12.25
N GLY A 18 -31.06 12.73 11.07
CA GLY A 18 -31.44 14.06 10.62
C GLY A 18 -30.82 14.41 9.27
N LYS A 19 -30.87 15.71 8.94
CA LYS A 19 -30.31 16.22 7.69
C LYS A 19 -28.78 16.15 7.71
N ILE A 20 -28.22 15.42 6.74
CA ILE A 20 -26.79 15.32 6.47
C ILE A 20 -26.52 16.05 5.15
N SER A 21 -25.71 17.10 5.20
CA SER A 21 -25.31 17.87 4.02
C SER A 21 -24.19 17.15 3.28
N ILE A 22 -24.26 17.10 1.95
CA ILE A 22 -23.20 16.56 1.09
C ILE A 22 -22.37 17.73 0.57
N ASN A 23 -21.11 17.77 0.98
CA ASN A 23 -20.19 18.84 0.61
C ASN A 23 -19.46 18.51 -0.69
N GLU A 24 -19.13 17.24 -0.91
CA GLU A 24 -18.47 16.73 -2.10
C GLU A 24 -19.04 15.37 -2.48
N TRP A 25 -19.11 15.11 -3.78
CA TRP A 25 -19.55 13.86 -4.38
C TRP A 25 -18.69 13.60 -5.61
N LYS A 26 -18.04 12.45 -5.66
CA LYS A 26 -17.11 12.11 -6.74
C LYS A 26 -17.09 10.62 -7.01
N GLU A 27 -17.34 10.28 -8.27
CA GLU A 27 -17.09 8.94 -8.80
C GLU A 27 -15.60 8.77 -9.12
N ILE A 28 -15.01 7.66 -8.70
CA ILE A 28 -13.57 7.41 -8.89
C ILE A 28 -13.36 6.81 -10.28
N PHE A 29 -12.24 7.16 -10.93
CA PHE A 29 -11.84 6.63 -12.23
C PHE A 29 -10.51 5.91 -12.09
N HIS A 30 -10.37 4.79 -12.77
CA HIS A 30 -9.10 4.09 -12.90
C HIS A 30 -8.53 4.29 -14.30
N SER A 31 -7.26 4.65 -14.39
CA SER A 31 -6.53 4.72 -15.64
C SER A 31 -5.57 3.54 -15.70
N PHE A 32 -5.65 2.73 -16.74
CA PHE A 32 -4.68 1.66 -16.99
C PHE A 32 -4.14 1.78 -18.41
N HIS A 33 -2.91 1.28 -18.58
CA HIS A 33 -2.27 1.20 -19.88
C HIS A 33 -2.44 -0.24 -20.38
N ASP A 34 -3.18 -0.44 -21.46
CA ASP A 34 -3.46 -1.79 -22.01
C ASP A 34 -2.33 -2.33 -22.90
N GLY A 35 -1.30 -1.51 -23.11
CA GLY A 35 -0.14 -1.80 -23.96
C GLY A 35 -0.15 -1.03 -25.28
N LYS A 36 -1.28 -0.41 -25.65
CA LYS A 36 -1.44 0.45 -26.83
C LYS A 36 -1.83 1.88 -26.45
N GLU A 37 -2.71 2.04 -25.48
CA GLU A 37 -3.21 3.34 -25.03
C GLU A 37 -3.53 3.37 -23.53
N THR A 38 -3.79 4.58 -23.04
CA THR A 38 -4.33 4.77 -21.69
C THR A 38 -5.85 4.74 -21.75
N VAL A 39 -6.43 3.69 -21.18
CA VAL A 39 -7.88 3.54 -21.04
C VAL A 39 -8.28 4.08 -19.67
N LYS A 40 -9.33 4.89 -19.63
CA LYS A 40 -9.96 5.38 -18.39
C LYS A 40 -11.30 4.68 -18.21
N GLU A 41 -11.40 3.86 -17.18
CA GLU A 41 -12.65 3.20 -16.80
C GLU A 41 -13.24 3.84 -15.54
N LEU A 42 -14.57 3.92 -15.52
CA LEU A 42 -15.32 4.30 -14.34
C LEU A 42 -15.18 3.20 -13.29
N SER A 43 -14.77 3.56 -12.08
CA SER A 43 -14.95 2.66 -10.96
C SER A 43 -16.41 2.74 -10.53
N HIS A 44 -17.01 1.61 -10.14
CA HIS A 44 -18.31 1.62 -9.47
C HIS A 44 -18.18 2.06 -7.99
N ILE A 45 -17.21 2.92 -7.69
CA ILE A 45 -16.89 3.43 -6.36
C ILE A 45 -17.15 4.94 -6.35
N VAL A 46 -17.98 5.36 -5.40
CA VAL A 46 -18.27 6.77 -5.17
C VAL A 46 -17.72 7.17 -3.82
N SER A 47 -17.02 8.29 -3.80
CA SER A 47 -16.55 8.98 -2.60
C SER A 47 -17.39 10.23 -2.34
N LEU A 48 -17.67 10.50 -1.07
CA LEU A 48 -18.40 11.69 -0.65
C LEU A 48 -17.86 12.27 0.65
N SER A 49 -18.00 13.57 0.82
CA SER A 49 -17.80 14.23 2.11
C SER A 49 -19.13 14.80 2.61
N ILE A 50 -19.38 14.61 3.91
CA ILE A 50 -20.63 14.98 4.56
C ILE A 50 -20.39 15.88 5.75
N ARG A 51 -21.42 16.64 6.12
CA ARG A 51 -21.51 17.39 7.37
C ARG A 51 -22.84 17.14 8.04
N CYS A 52 -22.79 16.71 9.30
CA CYS A 52 -23.99 16.57 10.13
C CYS A 52 -24.52 17.95 10.53
N ASN A 53 -25.81 18.22 10.29
CA ASN A 53 -26.40 19.52 10.66
C ASN A 53 -26.69 19.65 12.17
N TYR A 54 -26.64 18.56 12.94
CA TYR A 54 -26.86 18.59 14.38
C TYR A 54 -25.57 18.88 15.16
N CYS A 55 -24.54 18.04 15.00
CA CYS A 55 -23.28 18.15 15.75
C CYS A 55 -22.16 18.84 14.98
N ASN A 56 -22.41 19.29 13.74
CA ASN A 56 -21.42 19.87 12.83
C ASN A 56 -20.23 18.97 12.50
N TYR A 57 -20.29 17.67 12.83
CA TYR A 57 -19.23 16.73 12.50
C TYR A 57 -19.14 16.54 10.98
N CYS A 58 -17.93 16.65 10.47
CA CYS A 58 -17.61 16.31 9.09
C CYS A 58 -17.00 14.92 9.04
N SER A 59 -17.43 14.12 8.06
CA SER A 59 -16.91 12.79 7.79
C SER A 59 -16.80 12.59 6.28
N ALA A 60 -15.97 11.64 5.88
CA ALA A 60 -15.91 11.15 4.51
C ALA A 60 -16.37 9.70 4.48
N GLY A 61 -17.04 9.34 3.39
CA GLY A 61 -17.53 7.99 3.17
C GLY A 61 -17.29 7.54 1.74
N SER A 62 -17.42 6.25 1.53
CA SER A 62 -17.48 5.66 0.20
C SER A 62 -18.48 4.52 0.16
N PHE A 63 -18.97 4.24 -1.03
CA PHE A 63 -19.77 3.06 -1.31
C PHE A 63 -19.42 2.51 -2.69
N THR A 64 -19.76 1.25 -2.90
CA THR A 64 -19.60 0.55 -4.17
C THR A 64 -20.97 0.12 -4.69
N TYR A 65 -21.17 0.15 -6.00
CA TYR A 65 -22.38 -0.34 -6.65
C TYR A 65 -22.06 -1.38 -7.75
N GLU A 66 -23.08 -2.04 -8.30
CA GLU A 66 -22.90 -3.18 -9.20
C GLU A 66 -22.33 -2.79 -10.58
N TYR A 67 -21.57 -3.71 -11.18
CA TYR A 67 -20.87 -3.54 -12.47
C TYR A 67 -21.82 -3.23 -13.65
N ASP A 68 -23.04 -3.77 -13.62
CA ASP A 68 -24.08 -3.54 -14.62
C ASP A 68 -25.11 -2.46 -14.19
N GLY A 69 -24.84 -1.76 -13.08
CA GLY A 69 -25.70 -0.71 -12.57
C GLY A 69 -25.65 0.57 -13.41
N PRO A 70 -26.70 1.41 -13.41
CA PRO A 70 -26.65 2.71 -14.07
C PRO A 70 -25.52 3.55 -13.45
N SER A 71 -24.72 4.22 -14.29
CA SER A 71 -23.72 5.18 -13.82
C SER A 71 -24.41 6.22 -12.93
N ILE A 72 -24.00 6.27 -11.67
CA ILE A 72 -24.55 7.25 -10.74
C ILE A 72 -24.02 8.64 -11.11
N GLY A 73 -22.80 8.73 -11.65
CA GLY A 73 -22.25 9.94 -12.22
C GLY A 73 -21.89 11.00 -11.18
N GLU A 74 -21.17 12.02 -11.63
CA GLU A 74 -20.75 13.14 -10.77
C GLU A 74 -21.89 14.13 -10.45
N ASN A 75 -23.02 14.02 -11.16
CA ASN A 75 -24.10 15.01 -11.11
C ASN A 75 -25.31 14.53 -10.29
N LEU A 76 -25.36 14.93 -9.01
CA LEU A 76 -26.48 14.63 -8.12
C LEU A 76 -27.82 15.27 -8.50
N SER A 77 -27.86 16.21 -9.45
CA SER A 77 -29.09 16.94 -9.79
C SER A 77 -30.22 16.04 -10.29
N ILE A 78 -29.89 14.95 -10.96
CA ILE A 78 -30.86 13.98 -11.50
C ILE A 78 -31.52 13.14 -10.41
N TYR A 79 -30.88 13.03 -9.23
CA TYR A 79 -31.39 12.31 -8.07
C TYR A 79 -32.04 13.23 -7.04
N SER A 80 -31.86 14.54 -7.19
CA SER A 80 -32.36 15.52 -6.22
C SER A 80 -33.77 15.99 -6.54
N ASP A 81 -34.57 16.19 -5.50
CA ASP A 81 -35.80 16.97 -5.61
C ASP A 81 -35.51 18.49 -5.73
N ASN A 82 -36.57 19.30 -5.74
CA ASN A 82 -36.46 20.76 -5.83
C ASN A 82 -35.72 21.41 -4.65
N THR A 83 -35.56 20.69 -3.53
CA THR A 83 -34.89 21.15 -2.31
C THR A 83 -33.42 20.70 -2.24
N GLY A 84 -32.99 19.83 -3.17
CA GLY A 84 -31.67 19.19 -3.13
C GLY A 84 -31.63 17.91 -2.29
N ASN A 85 -32.78 17.36 -1.89
CA ASN A 85 -32.86 16.10 -1.15
C ASN A 85 -32.76 14.91 -2.12
N ILE A 86 -31.84 13.98 -1.85
CA ILE A 86 -31.61 12.78 -2.67
C ILE A 86 -32.04 11.47 -1.98
N THR A 87 -32.62 11.56 -0.77
CA THR A 87 -32.85 10.41 0.13
C THR A 87 -33.58 9.26 -0.56
N ASP A 88 -34.71 9.54 -1.20
CA ASP A 88 -35.57 8.48 -1.74
C ASP A 88 -34.98 7.86 -3.01
N LYS A 89 -34.31 8.67 -3.84
CA LYS A 89 -33.73 8.23 -5.11
C LYS A 89 -32.49 7.37 -4.92
N LEU A 90 -31.75 7.57 -3.83
CA LEU A 90 -30.50 6.87 -3.56
C LEU A 90 -30.53 6.09 -2.23
N LEU A 91 -31.72 5.77 -1.69
CA LEU A 91 -31.85 5.14 -0.37
C LEU A 91 -31.05 3.83 -0.23
N SER A 92 -31.10 2.97 -1.24
CA SER A 92 -30.37 1.69 -1.26
C SER A 92 -28.87 1.91 -1.14
N VAL A 93 -28.36 2.87 -1.91
CA VAL A 93 -26.95 3.27 -1.93
C VAL A 93 -26.53 3.94 -0.62
N LEU A 94 -27.31 4.90 -0.13
CA LEU A 94 -26.99 5.68 1.08
C LEU A 94 -26.86 4.79 2.33
N LYS A 95 -27.61 3.68 2.39
CA LYS A 95 -27.51 2.68 3.48
C LYS A 95 -26.21 1.88 3.46
N THR A 96 -25.53 1.81 2.32
CA THR A 96 -24.29 1.04 2.16
C THR A 96 -23.03 1.88 2.40
N ILE A 97 -23.18 3.19 2.63
CA ILE A 97 -22.05 4.08 2.83
C ILE A 97 -21.28 3.65 4.08
N LYS A 98 -20.01 3.36 3.88
CA LYS A 98 -19.06 3.18 4.97
C LYS A 98 -18.45 4.54 5.27
N PHE A 99 -18.80 5.10 6.42
CA PHE A 99 -18.20 6.33 6.95
C PHE A 99 -16.98 6.03 7.79
N ASP A 100 -16.07 6.99 7.86
CA ASP A 100 -14.83 6.88 8.64
C ASP A 100 -14.08 5.59 8.30
N VAL A 101 -14.11 5.21 7.01
CA VAL A 101 -13.30 4.11 6.49
C VAL A 101 -11.89 4.44 6.94
N LYS A 102 -11.30 3.58 7.77
CA LYS A 102 -9.89 3.67 8.11
C LYS A 102 -9.19 3.87 6.78
N ILE A 103 -8.51 5.01 6.62
CA ILE A 103 -7.70 5.28 5.43
C ILE A 103 -6.92 3.99 5.22
N TYR A 104 -7.25 3.25 4.17
CA TYR A 104 -6.30 2.29 3.65
C TYR A 104 -5.17 3.20 3.24
N LYS A 105 -4.12 3.26 4.08
CA LYS A 105 -2.86 3.81 3.65
C LYS A 105 -2.47 2.92 2.48
N GLU A 106 -2.88 3.29 1.27
CA GLU A 106 -2.42 2.71 0.01
C GLU A 106 -0.99 3.20 -0.24
N ASN A 107 -0.15 2.83 0.70
CA ASN A 107 1.30 2.75 0.67
C ASN A 107 1.63 1.74 1.79
N HIS A 108 1.05 0.54 1.72
CA HIS A 108 1.65 -0.56 2.47
C HIS A 108 3.02 -0.74 1.85
N ASP A 109 4.08 -0.47 2.60
CA ASP A 109 5.41 -0.88 2.17
C ASP A 109 5.43 -2.40 1.93
N LEU A 110 6.43 -2.89 1.22
CA LEU A 110 6.49 -4.30 0.85
C LEU A 110 6.50 -5.24 2.07
N ILE A 111 6.92 -4.75 3.26
CA ILE A 111 6.89 -5.52 4.50
C ILE A 111 5.45 -5.64 5.00
N ALA A 112 4.70 -4.55 5.05
CA ALA A 112 3.30 -4.55 5.46
C ALA A 112 2.42 -5.39 4.49
N GLN A 113 2.73 -5.41 3.20
CA GLN A 113 2.09 -6.31 2.25
C GLN A 113 2.45 -7.78 2.51
N ALA A 114 3.72 -8.07 2.82
CA ALA A 114 4.17 -9.42 3.16
C ALA A 114 3.53 -9.93 4.46
N GLU A 115 3.35 -9.08 5.47
CA GLU A 115 2.60 -9.41 6.69
C GLU A 115 1.15 -9.81 6.38
N LYS A 116 0.48 -9.04 5.50
CA LYS A 116 -0.88 -9.37 5.05
C LYS A 116 -0.93 -10.71 4.33
N CYS A 117 0.00 -10.98 3.41
CA CYS A 117 0.10 -12.27 2.73
C CYS A 117 0.32 -13.42 3.70
N TYR A 118 1.11 -13.20 4.77
CA TYR A 118 1.31 -14.19 5.82
C TYR A 118 0.03 -14.44 6.62
N GLU A 119 -0.71 -13.40 7.00
CA GLU A 119 -1.99 -13.52 7.71
C GLU A 119 -3.03 -14.36 6.93
N ILE A 120 -3.05 -14.26 5.60
CA ILE A 120 -4.02 -14.96 4.75
C ILE A 120 -3.51 -16.30 4.18
N GLY A 121 -2.33 -16.76 4.58
CA GLY A 121 -1.80 -18.06 4.19
C GLY A 121 -1.14 -18.14 2.81
N VAL A 122 -0.78 -17.02 2.20
CA VAL A 122 -0.17 -16.97 0.86
C VAL A 122 1.36 -16.89 0.98
N TRP A 123 1.97 -17.99 1.43
CA TRP A 123 3.40 -18.09 1.79
C TRP A 123 4.36 -17.73 0.64
N THR A 124 4.06 -18.16 -0.58
CA THR A 124 4.87 -17.83 -1.76
C THR A 124 4.94 -16.31 -1.99
N ALA A 125 3.81 -15.61 -1.80
CA ALA A 125 3.78 -14.16 -1.93
C ALA A 125 4.60 -13.45 -0.85
N VAL A 126 4.62 -13.98 0.38
CA VAL A 126 5.51 -13.49 1.45
C VAL A 126 6.96 -13.52 0.99
N GLY A 127 7.43 -14.65 0.47
CA GLY A 127 8.80 -14.81 -0.04
C GLY A 127 9.13 -13.83 -1.17
N MET A 128 8.22 -13.68 -2.15
CA MET A 128 8.42 -12.76 -3.29
C MET A 128 8.51 -11.29 -2.85
N LEU A 129 7.60 -10.84 -1.98
CA LEU A 129 7.55 -9.46 -1.49
C LEU A 129 8.79 -9.14 -0.64
N CYS A 130 9.18 -10.05 0.25
CA CYS A 130 10.38 -9.91 1.08
C CYS A 130 11.67 -9.85 0.23
N ARG A 131 11.81 -10.73 -0.77
CA ARG A 131 12.94 -10.69 -1.71
C ARG A 131 12.99 -9.37 -2.46
N LYS A 132 11.84 -8.84 -2.90
CA LYS A 132 11.79 -7.56 -3.61
C LYS A 132 12.17 -6.39 -2.70
N PHE A 133 11.78 -6.44 -1.43
CA PHE A 133 12.19 -5.44 -0.44
C PHE A 133 13.72 -5.42 -0.28
N ILE A 134 14.35 -6.57 -0.08
CA ILE A 134 15.81 -6.68 0.05
C ILE A 134 16.52 -6.21 -1.24
N ASP A 135 15.97 -6.55 -2.41
CA ASP A 135 16.47 -6.10 -3.71
C ASP A 135 16.52 -4.58 -3.82
N ILE A 136 15.43 -3.90 -3.48
CA ILE A 136 15.36 -2.43 -3.47
C ILE A 136 16.33 -1.85 -2.43
N ARG A 137 16.29 -2.37 -1.20
CA ARG A 137 17.09 -1.82 -0.10
C ARG A 137 18.59 -1.95 -0.33
N THR A 138 19.05 -3.05 -0.93
CA THR A 138 20.46 -3.22 -1.30
C THR A 138 20.90 -2.26 -2.40
N VAL A 139 20.03 -1.90 -3.35
CA VAL A 139 20.32 -0.86 -4.35
C VAL A 139 20.46 0.51 -3.68
N GLU A 140 19.58 0.84 -2.74
CA GLU A 140 19.65 2.09 -1.99
C GLU A 140 20.93 2.20 -1.16
N LEU A 141 21.31 1.12 -0.45
CA LEU A 141 22.56 1.07 0.31
C LEU A 141 23.78 1.20 -0.61
N TRP A 142 23.79 0.50 -1.74
CA TRP A 142 24.87 0.60 -2.72
C TRP A 142 25.08 2.03 -3.18
N ARG A 143 24.01 2.73 -3.57
CA ARG A 143 24.08 4.12 -4.04
C ARG A 143 24.58 5.07 -2.96
N LYS A 144 24.34 4.77 -1.67
CA LYS A 144 24.84 5.57 -0.55
C LYS A 144 26.31 5.31 -0.26
N MET A 145 26.78 4.08 -0.40
CA MET A 145 28.13 3.66 0.00
C MET A 145 29.16 3.72 -1.13
N ASN A 146 28.74 3.51 -2.38
CA ASN A 146 29.61 3.37 -3.54
C ASN A 146 29.14 4.30 -4.68
N ILE A 147 29.24 5.61 -4.45
CA ILE A 147 28.67 6.66 -5.32
C ILE A 147 29.22 6.59 -6.76
N GLU A 148 30.48 6.19 -6.93
CA GLU A 148 31.16 6.16 -8.22
C GLU A 148 31.14 4.78 -8.90
N GLU A 149 30.64 3.74 -8.22
CA GLU A 149 30.62 2.38 -8.77
C GLU A 149 29.27 2.00 -9.38
N ILE A 150 29.33 1.30 -10.53
CA ILE A 150 28.15 0.72 -11.15
C ILE A 150 27.55 -0.34 -10.22
N CYS A 151 26.29 -0.12 -9.83
CA CYS A 151 25.53 -1.04 -8.99
C CYS A 151 25.38 -2.40 -9.67
N PRO A 152 25.84 -3.51 -9.04
CA PRO A 152 25.67 -4.84 -9.61
C PRO A 152 24.19 -5.15 -9.86
N GLN A 153 23.84 -5.61 -11.06
CA GLN A 153 22.43 -5.86 -11.42
C GLN A 153 21.83 -7.06 -10.67
N LYS A 154 22.64 -8.09 -10.40
CA LYS A 154 22.20 -9.30 -9.71
C LYS A 154 22.20 -9.10 -8.20
N LEU A 155 21.09 -9.42 -7.54
CA LEU A 155 20.95 -9.35 -6.08
C LEU A 155 22.08 -10.08 -5.33
N LYS A 156 22.46 -11.28 -5.80
CA LYS A 156 23.58 -12.04 -5.22
C LYS A 156 24.86 -11.21 -5.14
N GLN A 157 25.29 -10.67 -6.28
CA GLN A 157 26.53 -9.90 -6.38
C GLN A 157 26.49 -8.65 -5.50
N ARG A 158 25.32 -8.03 -5.33
CA ARG A 158 25.18 -6.89 -4.40
C ARG A 158 25.29 -7.32 -2.95
N ILE A 159 24.63 -8.40 -2.55
CA ILE A 159 24.72 -8.93 -1.18
C ILE A 159 26.17 -9.30 -0.85
N ASP A 160 26.84 -10.04 -1.74
CA ASP A 160 28.23 -10.51 -1.55
C ASP A 160 29.20 -9.33 -1.34
N LYS A 161 28.96 -8.19 -2.01
CA LYS A 161 29.80 -6.99 -1.88
C LYS A 161 29.42 -6.10 -0.70
N LEU A 162 28.13 -5.93 -0.41
CA LEU A 162 27.65 -5.09 0.69
C LEU A 162 27.88 -5.74 2.06
N PHE A 163 27.81 -7.06 2.11
CA PHE A 163 27.92 -7.87 3.32
C PHE A 163 28.86 -9.05 3.05
N PRO A 164 30.18 -8.83 2.94
CA PRO A 164 31.11 -9.92 2.67
C PRO A 164 31.16 -10.90 3.85
N GLU A 165 31.33 -12.19 3.54
CA GLU A 165 31.35 -13.29 4.51
C GLU A 165 32.46 -13.15 5.57
N SER A 166 33.54 -12.46 5.23
CA SER A 166 34.67 -12.16 6.12
C SER A 166 34.39 -11.09 7.18
N ASP A 167 33.23 -10.42 7.14
CA ASP A 167 32.89 -9.34 8.09
C ASP A 167 32.17 -9.91 9.32
N GLU A 168 32.96 -10.48 10.24
CA GLU A 168 32.48 -11.10 11.49
C GLU A 168 31.92 -10.08 12.50
N LYS A 169 32.12 -8.78 12.27
CA LYS A 169 31.65 -7.72 13.17
C LYS A 169 30.21 -7.29 12.85
N HIS A 170 29.42 -7.16 13.93
CA HIS A 170 28.17 -6.38 13.96
C HIS A 170 27.03 -6.94 13.09
N GLY A 171 26.85 -8.27 13.05
CA GLY A 171 25.66 -8.87 12.43
C GLY A 171 25.64 -8.86 10.90
N LYS A 172 26.68 -8.36 10.23
CA LYS A 172 26.81 -8.34 8.77
C LYS A 172 26.95 -9.73 8.15
N ALA A 173 27.77 -10.62 8.74
CA ALA A 173 27.81 -12.03 8.35
C ALA A 173 26.42 -12.69 8.49
N LYS A 174 25.65 -12.35 9.54
CA LYS A 174 24.27 -12.82 9.72
C LYS A 174 23.31 -12.26 8.66
N ALA A 175 23.49 -10.99 8.26
CA ALA A 175 22.76 -10.38 7.15
C ALA A 175 23.08 -11.06 5.81
N TYR A 176 24.36 -11.34 5.55
CA TYR A 176 24.84 -12.05 4.37
C TYR A 176 24.18 -13.43 4.23
N HIS A 177 24.34 -14.30 5.24
CA HIS A 177 23.82 -15.68 5.16
C HIS A 177 22.30 -15.72 5.00
N LYS A 178 21.58 -14.87 5.72
CA LYS A 178 20.11 -14.84 5.66
C LYS A 178 19.58 -14.19 4.38
N ALA A 179 20.17 -13.09 3.90
CA ALA A 179 19.79 -12.51 2.62
C ALA A 179 20.12 -13.45 1.44
N HIS A 180 21.22 -14.20 1.55
CA HIS A 180 21.57 -15.24 0.61
C HIS A 180 20.56 -16.40 0.62
N SER A 181 20.02 -16.78 1.79
CA SER A 181 18.90 -17.75 1.91
C SER A 181 17.63 -17.24 1.22
N VAL A 182 17.18 -16.01 1.53
CA VAL A 182 15.98 -15.42 0.90
C VAL A 182 16.12 -15.36 -0.63
N ARG A 183 17.33 -15.13 -1.13
CA ARG A 183 17.62 -15.18 -2.57
C ARG A 183 17.48 -16.59 -3.14
N LEU A 184 18.00 -17.61 -2.45
CA LEU A 184 17.90 -19.00 -2.88
C LEU A 184 16.43 -19.45 -2.88
N ASP A 185 15.73 -19.26 -1.77
CA ASP A 185 14.34 -19.67 -1.59
C ASP A 185 13.40 -18.99 -2.60
N GLY A 186 13.61 -17.70 -2.87
CA GLY A 186 12.83 -16.96 -3.87
C GLY A 186 13.18 -17.27 -5.33
N ASN A 187 14.34 -17.87 -5.61
CA ASN A 187 14.65 -18.42 -6.94
C ASN A 187 14.06 -19.82 -7.10
N THR A 188 14.12 -20.66 -6.07
CA THR A 188 13.52 -22.00 -6.06
C THR A 188 12.00 -21.91 -6.20
N ALA A 189 11.32 -21.07 -5.42
CA ALA A 189 9.87 -20.87 -5.51
C ALA A 189 9.36 -20.26 -6.83
N ALA A 190 10.24 -19.65 -7.63
CA ALA A 190 9.90 -19.09 -8.94
C ALA A 190 10.14 -20.07 -10.11
N HIS A 191 10.91 -21.13 -9.89
CA HIS A 191 11.34 -22.06 -10.94
C HIS A 191 10.93 -23.52 -10.68
N GLU A 192 10.64 -23.89 -9.43
CA GLU A 192 10.16 -25.21 -9.03
C GLU A 192 8.77 -25.09 -8.39
N GLN A 193 7.96 -26.14 -8.52
CA GLN A 193 6.63 -26.25 -7.88
C GLN A 193 6.71 -26.39 -6.34
N GLU A 194 7.89 -26.17 -5.74
CA GLU A 194 8.07 -26.20 -4.29
C GLU A 194 7.43 -24.95 -3.66
N THR A 195 6.29 -25.16 -3.02
CA THR A 195 5.61 -24.16 -2.21
C THR A 195 6.40 -23.84 -0.95
N ILE A 196 6.69 -22.56 -0.73
CA ILE A 196 7.23 -22.05 0.54
C ILE A 196 6.27 -22.47 1.68
N THR A 197 6.79 -23.10 2.73
CA THR A 197 5.98 -23.46 3.91
C THR A 197 5.70 -22.25 4.80
N GLN A 198 4.77 -22.39 5.74
CA GLN A 198 4.46 -21.33 6.69
C GLN A 198 5.69 -20.95 7.55
N GLU A 199 6.46 -21.94 8.00
CA GLU A 199 7.65 -21.73 8.83
C GLU A 199 8.73 -20.96 8.06
N VAL A 200 8.99 -21.36 6.81
CA VAL A 200 9.94 -20.68 5.94
C VAL A 200 9.47 -19.25 5.65
N ALA A 201 8.18 -19.05 5.36
CA ALA A 201 7.63 -17.71 5.15
C ALA A 201 7.76 -16.82 6.39
N LYS A 202 7.56 -17.38 7.58
CA LYS A 202 7.74 -16.67 8.86
C LYS A 202 9.19 -16.23 9.04
N ASP A 203 10.14 -17.14 8.83
CA ASP A 203 11.57 -16.86 8.97
C ASP A 203 12.03 -15.78 7.99
N ILE A 204 11.57 -15.83 6.73
CA ILE A 204 11.85 -14.82 5.72
C ILE A 204 11.27 -13.45 6.13
N LEU A 205 10.03 -13.41 6.62
CA LEU A 205 9.38 -12.17 7.05
C LEU A 205 10.06 -11.54 8.26
N GLU A 206 10.37 -12.34 9.29
CA GLU A 206 11.07 -11.87 10.49
C GLU A 206 12.48 -11.35 10.16
N PHE A 207 13.20 -12.05 9.28
CA PHE A 207 14.48 -11.58 8.79
C PHE A 207 14.35 -10.25 8.03
N THR A 208 13.35 -10.12 7.16
CA THR A 208 13.16 -8.90 6.34
C THR A 208 12.89 -7.68 7.22
N LYS A 209 12.10 -7.85 8.30
CA LYS A 209 11.88 -6.81 9.31
C LYS A 209 13.18 -6.42 10.03
N TRP A 210 13.94 -7.40 10.48
CA TRP A 210 15.25 -7.16 11.10
C TRP A 210 16.21 -6.47 10.13
N PHE A 211 16.28 -6.90 8.87
CA PHE A 211 17.13 -6.32 7.83
C PHE A 211 16.74 -4.85 7.54
N HIS A 212 15.44 -4.55 7.54
CA HIS A 212 14.97 -3.17 7.44
C HIS A 212 15.49 -2.32 8.60
N GLN A 213 15.33 -2.78 9.84
CA GLN A 213 15.82 -2.07 11.02
C GLN A 213 17.34 -1.90 10.98
N PHE A 214 18.08 -2.99 10.78
CA PHE A 214 19.55 -3.01 10.68
C PHE A 214 20.08 -1.98 9.67
N THR A 215 19.49 -1.95 8.47
CA THR A 215 19.92 -1.03 7.41
C THR A 215 19.39 0.39 7.56
N THR A 216 18.56 0.67 8.56
CA THR A 216 17.98 2.00 8.84
C THR A 216 18.59 2.63 10.11
N GLU A 217 18.93 1.82 11.10
CA GLU A 217 19.47 2.24 12.40
C GLU A 217 21.00 2.35 12.43
N GLU A 218 21.74 1.59 11.61
CA GLU A 218 23.18 1.85 11.45
C GLU A 218 23.36 3.17 10.69
N PRO A 219 23.98 4.21 11.29
CA PRO A 219 24.46 5.32 10.49
C PRO A 219 25.48 4.74 9.51
N VAL A 220 25.31 5.08 8.24
CA VAL A 220 26.39 5.06 7.24
C VAL A 220 27.46 6.05 7.71
N ARG A 221 28.22 5.71 8.74
CA ARG A 221 29.36 6.45 9.30
C ARG A 221 30.26 5.45 10.03
N ASP A 222 31.24 4.91 9.33
CA ASP A 222 32.64 5.34 9.45
C ASP A 222 33.48 4.50 8.46
N PHE A 223 33.38 4.81 7.16
CA PHE A 223 34.43 4.38 6.24
C PHE A 223 35.47 5.47 6.27
N GLY A 224 36.48 5.25 7.09
CA GLY A 224 37.64 6.12 7.21
C GLY A 224 38.12 6.51 5.81
N TYR A 225 38.20 7.81 5.59
CA TYR A 225 39.20 8.38 4.71
C TYR A 225 40.54 7.79 5.14
N LEU A 226 40.99 6.74 4.45
CA LEU A 226 42.41 6.49 4.33
C LEU A 226 42.96 7.68 3.54
N GLU A 227 43.34 8.73 4.27
CA GLU A 227 44.33 9.67 3.81
C GLU A 227 45.50 8.85 3.28
N LYS A 228 45.67 8.96 1.97
CA LYS A 228 46.78 8.39 1.25
C LYS A 228 48.06 8.88 1.91
N GLN A 229 48.88 7.92 2.31
CA GLN A 229 50.30 8.14 2.57
C GLN A 229 50.90 8.87 1.38
N HIS A 230 51.41 10.08 1.64
CA HIS A 230 52.56 10.68 0.98
C HIS A 230 53.30 11.56 1.99
#